data_AF-A0AAU9I9S2-F1
#
_entry.id   AF-A0AAU9I9S2-F1
#
_cell.length_a   1.000
_cell.length_b   1.000
_cell.length_c   1.000
_cell.angle_alpha   90.00
_cell.angle_beta   90.00
_cell.angle_gamma   90.00
#
_symmetry.space_group_name_H-M   'P 1'
#
loop_
_entity.id
_entity.type
_entity.pdbx_description
1 polymer ?
#
loop_
_entity_poly.entity_id
_entity_poly.type
_entity_poly.pdbx_seq_one_letter_code
_entity_poly.pdbx_strand_id
1 'polypeptide(L)'
;MLAKFLKSALLGLCILIALLVALYAISARWPIPDAQRQALAQIDQPPAAPPAGSNLFAALWLLPYVVPATEQDVVMERDLQQFANARTAAGFVSDAARYPRTPPWPAAAPPKCNWSTPDCLDKVRAQPQAYAEALMSQAPLLQRAATLSSRDYYRNLFPTRADTPLPELQGLSVPMTQHALDFVQGRQQAALSGVCADAQVARVLLRGQDTLIATMIGAAMLRGNAELFTGMLSELPSTQPLPAHCQAAFAPLTMDETSLCGGLRGEARLVSANYRAVVEAGGEQRRWYDRLVPPLLDVERTRALTAPYYTWACHTDVRTQLEQDRKVPTSAMPAAPTVTFACIANAIGCLFADVEHMDSAQYQWQLQDLAATTRLTSAVLWLRAHPAEQQTLAQRLDQLPATLIRPGRDINAGEDGKTLELTRYARSDHANLQMPLAASKVAQAAAMQGKP
;
A
#
# COMPACT_ATOMS: atom_id res chain seq x y z
N MET A 1 -53.40 38.87 -29.73
CA MET A 1 -52.79 37.52 -29.91
C MET A 1 -51.59 37.30 -29.00
N LEU A 2 -50.69 38.29 -28.85
CA LEU A 2 -49.50 38.23 -27.98
C LEU A 2 -49.77 37.78 -26.53
N ALA A 3 -50.81 38.35 -25.88
CA ALA A 3 -51.15 38.02 -24.48
C ALA A 3 -51.66 36.59 -24.27
N LYS A 4 -52.29 35.96 -25.28
CA LYS A 4 -52.72 34.55 -25.20
C LYS A 4 -51.52 33.60 -25.35
N PHE A 5 -50.61 33.93 -26.27
CA PHE A 5 -49.36 33.20 -26.48
C PHE A 5 -48.45 33.25 -25.25
N LEU A 6 -48.33 34.43 -24.61
CA LEU A 6 -47.55 34.59 -23.39
C LEU A 6 -48.11 33.77 -22.23
N LYS A 7 -49.44 33.69 -22.09
CA LYS A 7 -50.11 32.86 -21.07
C LYS A 7 -49.91 31.36 -21.30
N SER A 8 -50.01 30.88 -22.54
CA SER A 8 -49.75 29.47 -22.87
C SER A 8 -48.27 29.10 -22.68
N ALA A 9 -47.36 30.00 -23.04
CA ALA A 9 -45.93 29.81 -22.81
C ALA A 9 -45.59 29.77 -21.31
N LEU A 10 -46.16 30.66 -20.52
CA LEU A 10 -45.99 30.68 -19.07
C LEU A 10 -46.57 29.41 -18.41
N LEU A 11 -47.77 28.98 -18.83
CA LEU A 11 -48.38 27.74 -18.33
C LEU A 11 -47.52 26.53 -18.67
N GLY A 12 -47.02 26.44 -19.91
CA GLY A 12 -46.11 25.38 -20.33
C GLY A 12 -44.82 25.34 -19.50
N LEU A 13 -44.22 26.50 -19.23
CA LEU A 13 -43.04 26.62 -18.37
C LEU A 13 -43.34 26.18 -16.93
N CYS A 14 -44.49 26.58 -16.36
CA CYS A 14 -44.89 26.15 -15.02
C CYS A 14 -45.10 24.63 -14.93
N ILE A 15 -45.73 24.02 -15.93
CA ILE A 15 -45.91 22.56 -16.01
C ILE A 15 -44.54 21.86 -16.08
N LEU A 16 -43.63 22.36 -16.92
CA LEU A 16 -42.28 21.81 -17.03
C LEU A 16 -41.52 21.89 -15.70
N ILE A 17 -41.56 23.04 -15.02
CA ILE A 17 -40.91 23.22 -13.70
C ILE A 17 -41.53 22.25 -12.68
N ALA A 18 -42.86 22.11 -12.65
CA ALA A 18 -43.54 21.17 -11.76
C ALA A 18 -43.12 19.72 -12.00
N LEU A 19 -42.98 19.31 -13.28
CA LEU A 19 -42.49 17.99 -13.64
C LEU A 19 -41.04 17.77 -13.20
N LEU A 20 -40.16 18.76 -13.41
CA LEU A 20 -38.75 18.67 -12.97
C LEU A 20 -38.63 18.57 -11.44
N VAL A 21 -39.43 19.35 -10.70
CA VAL A 21 -39.48 19.29 -9.24
C VAL A 21 -40.03 17.95 -8.76
N ALA A 22 -41.07 17.40 -9.43
CA ALA A 22 -41.59 16.08 -9.11
C ALA A 22 -40.56 14.98 -9.38
N LEU A 23 -39.88 15.00 -10.53
CA LEU A 23 -38.81 14.05 -10.86
C LEU A 23 -37.68 14.10 -9.83
N TYR A 24 -37.22 15.30 -9.47
CA TYR A 24 -36.22 15.48 -8.42
C TYR A 24 -36.72 14.94 -7.07
N ALA A 25 -37.94 15.27 -6.66
CA ALA A 25 -38.49 14.87 -5.36
C ALA A 25 -38.69 13.35 -5.24
N ILE A 26 -39.06 12.68 -6.33
CA ILE A 26 -39.16 11.21 -6.39
C ILE A 26 -37.74 10.63 -6.39
N SER A 27 -36.81 11.19 -7.15
CA SER A 27 -35.41 10.74 -7.20
C SER A 27 -34.71 10.85 -5.83
N ALA A 28 -34.90 11.98 -5.14
CA ALA A 28 -34.38 12.25 -3.80
C ALA A 28 -34.96 11.33 -2.71
N ARG A 29 -36.08 10.65 -2.99
CA ARG A 29 -36.67 9.63 -2.11
C ARG A 29 -36.56 8.22 -2.65
N TRP A 30 -35.89 8.03 -3.79
CA TRP A 30 -35.67 6.72 -4.38
C TRP A 30 -34.87 5.84 -3.42
N PRO A 31 -35.26 4.58 -3.17
CA PRO A 31 -34.59 3.76 -2.17
C PRO A 31 -33.15 3.45 -2.58
N ILE A 32 -32.23 3.51 -1.61
CA ILE A 32 -30.88 2.96 -1.75
C ILE A 32 -31.00 1.42 -1.85
N PRO A 33 -30.36 0.74 -2.81
CA PRO A 33 -30.33 -0.72 -2.86
C PRO A 33 -29.76 -1.37 -1.59
N ASP A 34 -30.26 -2.56 -1.20
CA ASP A 34 -29.79 -3.28 -0.01
C ASP A 34 -28.29 -3.55 0.00
N ALA A 35 -27.73 -3.97 -1.15
CA ALA A 35 -26.31 -4.23 -1.28
C ALA A 35 -25.45 -2.98 -0.99
N GLN A 36 -25.89 -1.80 -1.42
CA GLN A 36 -25.23 -0.53 -1.15
C GLN A 36 -25.30 -0.16 0.33
N ARG A 37 -26.46 -0.36 0.98
CA ARG A 37 -26.61 -0.14 2.42
C ARG A 37 -25.71 -1.06 3.24
N GLN A 38 -25.66 -2.34 2.89
CA GLN A 38 -24.83 -3.32 3.59
C GLN A 38 -23.33 -3.00 3.45
N ALA A 39 -22.88 -2.63 2.25
CA ALA A 39 -21.52 -2.20 2.01
C ALA A 39 -21.19 -0.91 2.80
N LEU A 40 -22.09 0.08 2.80
CA LEU A 40 -21.90 1.31 3.56
C LEU A 40 -21.77 1.02 5.07
N ALA A 41 -22.62 0.14 5.60
CA ALA A 41 -22.55 -0.28 6.99
C ALA A 41 -21.19 -0.92 7.35
N GLN A 42 -20.54 -1.64 6.43
CA GLN A 42 -19.20 -2.19 6.66
C GLN A 42 -18.10 -1.11 6.71
N ILE A 43 -18.24 -0.03 5.94
CA ILE A 43 -17.30 1.11 5.97
C ILE A 43 -17.47 1.90 7.27
N ASP A 44 -18.72 2.09 7.70
CA ASP A 44 -19.09 2.82 8.91
C ASP A 44 -18.76 2.08 10.21
N GLN A 45 -18.40 0.80 10.13
CA GLN A 45 -17.85 0.10 11.28
C GLN A 45 -16.60 0.83 11.78
N PRO A 46 -16.52 1.09 13.09
CA PRO A 46 -15.34 1.71 13.67
C PRO A 46 -14.13 0.81 13.36
N PRO A 47 -12.96 1.39 13.05
CA PRO A 47 -11.75 0.61 12.93
C PRO A 47 -11.54 -0.23 14.20
N ALA A 48 -11.02 -1.45 14.05
CA ALA A 48 -10.63 -2.26 15.19
C ALA A 48 -9.68 -1.45 16.09
N ALA A 49 -9.76 -1.66 17.41
CA ALA A 49 -8.81 -1.05 18.33
C ALA A 49 -7.38 -1.38 17.89
N PRO A 50 -6.43 -0.42 17.98
CA PRO A 50 -5.05 -0.73 17.70
C PRO A 50 -4.57 -1.84 18.65
N PRO A 51 -3.70 -2.76 18.17
CA PRO A 51 -3.10 -3.75 19.05
C PRO A 51 -2.23 -3.06 20.11
N ALA A 52 -1.92 -3.77 21.18
CA ALA A 52 -0.95 -3.29 22.16
C ALA A 52 0.43 -3.07 21.49
N GLY A 53 1.18 -2.09 21.98
CA GLY A 53 2.51 -1.76 21.48
C GLY A 53 2.66 -0.31 21.06
N SER A 54 3.70 -0.03 20.30
CA SER A 54 4.05 1.32 19.85
C SER A 54 3.66 1.57 18.38
N ASN A 55 3.11 2.76 18.13
CA ASN A 55 2.69 3.19 16.80
C ASN A 55 3.89 3.60 15.93
N LEU A 56 3.96 3.07 14.72
CA LEU A 56 4.95 3.41 13.70
C LEU A 56 4.74 4.81 13.12
N PHE A 57 3.50 5.31 13.09
CA PHE A 57 3.16 6.57 12.41
C PHE A 57 3.98 7.77 12.91
N ALA A 58 4.10 7.96 14.22
CA ALA A 58 4.83 9.09 14.79
C ALA A 58 6.33 9.04 14.41
N ALA A 59 6.92 7.83 14.40
CA ALA A 59 8.30 7.65 13.99
C ALA A 59 8.52 7.97 12.50
N LEU A 60 7.55 7.63 11.64
CA LEU A 60 7.59 7.97 10.21
C LEU A 60 7.35 9.46 9.96
N TRP A 61 6.41 10.06 10.70
CA TRP A 61 6.09 11.48 10.61
C TRP A 61 7.32 12.35 10.90
N LEU A 62 8.07 11.99 11.93
CA LEU A 62 9.27 12.71 12.36
C LEU A 62 10.57 12.24 11.68
N LEU A 63 10.53 11.18 10.86
CA LEU A 63 11.72 10.58 10.24
C LEU A 63 12.63 11.59 9.51
N PRO A 64 12.09 12.57 8.75
CA PRO A 64 12.92 13.55 8.05
C PRO A 64 13.69 14.48 8.99
N TYR A 65 13.23 14.67 10.23
CA TYR A 65 13.70 15.69 11.16
C TYR A 65 14.58 15.11 12.27
N VAL A 66 15.58 15.87 12.70
CA VAL A 66 16.45 15.53 13.84
C VAL A 66 15.78 16.01 15.13
N VAL A 67 14.70 15.33 15.52
CA VAL A 67 13.96 15.61 16.77
C VAL A 67 14.55 14.77 17.92
N PRO A 68 14.99 15.39 19.04
CA PRO A 68 15.45 14.66 20.21
C PRO A 68 14.38 13.70 20.74
N ALA A 69 14.79 12.50 21.19
CA ALA A 69 13.85 11.47 21.65
C ALA A 69 12.90 11.94 22.76
N THR A 70 13.37 12.83 23.64
CA THR A 70 12.59 13.42 24.74
C THR A 70 11.53 14.42 24.27
N GLU A 71 11.60 14.89 23.02
CA GLU A 71 10.69 15.91 22.47
C GLU A 71 9.72 15.35 21.42
N GLN A 72 9.94 14.12 20.94
CA GLN A 72 9.14 13.53 19.85
C GLN A 72 7.63 13.50 20.16
N ASP A 73 7.26 13.06 21.36
CA ASP A 73 5.84 12.98 21.75
C ASP A 73 5.20 14.37 21.84
N VAL A 74 5.93 15.35 22.38
CA VAL A 74 5.46 16.74 22.50
C VAL A 74 5.28 17.39 21.13
N VAL A 75 6.21 17.15 20.19
CA VAL A 75 6.11 17.63 18.80
C VAL A 75 4.90 16.98 18.12
N MET A 76 4.72 15.67 18.28
CA MET A 76 3.57 14.96 17.69
C MET A 76 2.23 15.47 18.25
N GLU A 77 2.12 15.69 19.55
CA GLU A 77 0.91 16.22 20.19
C GLU A 77 0.56 17.62 19.67
N ARG A 78 1.56 18.50 19.54
CA ARG A 78 1.39 19.84 18.97
C ARG A 78 0.92 19.78 17.52
N ASP A 79 1.47 18.88 16.72
CA ASP A 79 1.06 18.70 15.32
C ASP A 79 -0.40 18.26 15.21
N LEU A 80 -0.82 17.30 16.04
CA LEU A 80 -2.21 16.86 16.09
C LEU A 80 -3.14 18.01 16.51
N GLN A 81 -2.77 18.78 17.53
CA GLN A 81 -3.57 19.91 18.00
C GLN A 81 -3.66 21.02 16.95
N GLN A 82 -2.54 21.39 16.32
CA GLN A 82 -2.51 22.41 15.27
C GLN A 82 -3.37 21.99 14.07
N PHE A 83 -3.26 20.74 13.62
CA PHE A 83 -4.06 20.24 12.51
C PHE A 83 -5.56 20.16 12.87
N ALA A 84 -5.90 19.69 14.08
CA ALA A 84 -7.30 19.63 14.53
C ALA A 84 -7.95 21.02 14.58
N ASN A 85 -7.18 22.06 14.90
CA ASN A 85 -7.66 23.45 14.95
C ASN A 85 -7.66 24.15 13.57
N ALA A 86 -6.91 23.63 12.59
CA ALA A 86 -6.83 24.21 11.26
C ALA A 86 -8.11 23.94 10.45
N ARG A 87 -8.62 24.94 9.73
CA ARG A 87 -9.77 24.75 8.83
C ARG A 87 -9.41 23.94 7.58
N THR A 88 -8.19 24.11 7.07
CA THR A 88 -7.63 23.34 5.95
C THR A 88 -6.15 23.03 6.20
N ALA A 89 -5.63 21.99 5.58
CA ALA A 89 -4.22 21.61 5.66
C ALA A 89 -3.28 22.64 5.03
N ALA A 90 -3.79 23.54 4.17
CA ALA A 90 -3.00 24.62 3.59
C ALA A 90 -2.42 25.57 4.66
N GLY A 91 -3.02 25.64 5.85
CA GLY A 91 -2.50 26.38 7.00
C GLY A 91 -1.69 25.54 7.99
N PHE A 92 -1.55 24.23 7.76
CA PHE A 92 -0.84 23.34 8.68
C PHE A 92 0.65 23.31 8.35
N VAL A 93 1.47 23.66 9.34
CA VAL A 93 2.93 23.52 9.30
C VAL A 93 3.32 22.70 10.52
N SER A 94 4.01 21.58 10.31
CA SER A 94 4.48 20.74 11.41
C SER A 94 5.44 21.49 12.31
N ASP A 95 5.27 21.35 13.62
CA ASP A 95 6.17 21.77 14.69
C ASP A 95 7.57 21.16 14.53
N ALA A 96 7.66 20.00 13.87
CA ALA A 96 8.92 19.34 13.51
C ALA A 96 9.77 20.19 12.55
N ALA A 97 9.18 21.12 11.81
CA ALA A 97 9.90 22.03 10.90
C ALA A 97 10.88 22.96 11.62
N ARG A 98 10.80 23.08 12.95
CA ARG A 98 11.77 23.84 13.77
C ARG A 98 13.09 23.10 13.98
N TYR A 99 13.12 21.80 13.69
CA TYR A 99 14.32 20.97 13.85
C TYR A 99 15.07 20.83 12.53
N PRO A 100 16.39 20.57 12.57
CA PRO A 100 17.16 20.30 11.37
C PRO A 100 16.55 19.15 10.56
N ARG A 101 16.35 19.36 9.26
CA ARG A 101 15.90 18.33 8.34
C ARG A 101 17.10 17.57 7.76
N THR A 102 16.92 16.28 7.53
CA THR A 102 17.89 15.46 6.78
C THR A 102 18.03 16.02 5.36
N PRO A 103 19.25 16.24 4.86
CA PRO A 103 19.44 16.75 3.52
C PRO A 103 18.88 15.77 2.48
N PRO A 104 18.42 16.27 1.31
CA PRO A 104 18.02 15.39 0.22
C PRO A 104 19.18 14.49 -0.22
N TRP A 105 18.86 13.40 -0.92
CA TRP A 105 19.89 12.56 -1.54
C TRP A 105 20.78 13.42 -2.45
N PRO A 106 22.12 13.30 -2.38
CA PRO A 106 23.00 14.17 -3.16
C PRO A 106 22.76 14.05 -4.68
N ALA A 107 22.64 15.18 -5.37
CA ALA A 107 22.32 15.20 -6.80
C ALA A 107 23.42 14.58 -7.69
N ALA A 108 24.68 14.63 -7.25
CA ALA A 108 25.82 14.02 -7.94
C ALA A 108 25.99 12.52 -7.63
N ALA A 109 25.26 11.99 -6.64
CA ALA A 109 25.37 10.58 -6.27
C ALA A 109 24.56 9.69 -7.23
N PRO A 110 24.96 8.41 -7.40
CA PRO A 110 24.13 7.44 -8.10
C PRO A 110 22.73 7.35 -7.47
N PRO A 111 21.69 6.99 -8.24
CA PRO A 111 20.35 6.80 -7.69
C PRO A 111 20.37 5.78 -6.56
N LYS A 112 19.69 6.10 -5.45
CA LYS A 112 19.45 5.16 -4.35
C LYS A 112 18.76 3.88 -4.85
N CYS A 113 18.95 2.78 -4.13
CA CYS A 113 18.18 1.59 -4.38
C CYS A 113 16.68 1.87 -4.25
N ASN A 114 15.89 1.18 -5.06
CA ASN A 114 14.44 1.28 -5.04
C ASN A 114 13.84 -0.13 -4.94
N TRP A 115 12.64 -0.23 -4.38
CA TRP A 115 11.99 -1.53 -4.16
C TRP A 115 11.35 -2.15 -5.41
N SER A 116 11.45 -1.47 -6.55
CA SER A 116 10.84 -1.89 -7.81
C SER A 116 11.85 -2.50 -8.78
N THR A 117 13.17 -2.37 -8.53
CA THR A 117 14.22 -2.93 -9.40
C THR A 117 15.14 -3.88 -8.64
N PRO A 118 15.32 -5.13 -9.11
CA PRO A 118 16.07 -6.16 -8.39
C PRO A 118 17.61 -6.02 -8.48
N ASP A 119 18.13 -4.94 -9.06
CA ASP A 119 19.54 -4.75 -9.42
C ASP A 119 20.36 -3.93 -8.41
N CYS A 120 19.84 -3.73 -7.20
CA CYS A 120 20.46 -2.90 -6.15
C CYS A 120 21.90 -3.35 -5.81
N LEU A 121 22.14 -4.66 -5.63
CA LEU A 121 23.49 -5.17 -5.30
C LEU A 121 24.51 -4.88 -6.40
N ASP A 122 24.12 -5.08 -7.66
CA ASP A 122 25.01 -4.88 -8.80
C ASP A 122 25.34 -3.40 -9.01
N LYS A 123 24.33 -2.52 -8.86
CA LYS A 123 24.54 -1.06 -8.88
C LYS A 123 25.50 -0.59 -7.79
N VAL A 124 25.30 -1.05 -6.55
CA VAL A 124 26.16 -0.66 -5.43
C VAL A 124 27.57 -1.20 -5.60
N ARG A 125 27.73 -2.43 -6.10
CA ARG A 125 29.04 -3.02 -6.38
C ARG A 125 29.81 -2.29 -7.49
N ALA A 126 29.11 -1.71 -8.47
CA ALA A 126 29.74 -0.93 -9.52
C ALA A 126 30.33 0.40 -9.02
N GLN A 127 29.76 1.00 -7.97
CA GLN A 127 30.15 2.34 -7.47
C GLN A 127 30.17 2.45 -5.94
N PRO A 128 30.88 1.57 -5.20
CA PRO A 128 30.74 1.45 -3.75
C PRO A 128 31.18 2.71 -3.00
N GLN A 129 32.20 3.43 -3.49
CA GLN A 129 32.68 4.66 -2.88
C GLN A 129 31.66 5.80 -3.01
N ALA A 130 31.08 5.98 -4.20
CA ALA A 130 30.07 7.02 -4.43
C ALA A 130 28.82 6.81 -3.56
N TYR A 131 28.39 5.56 -3.37
CA TYR A 131 27.30 5.25 -2.44
C TYR A 131 27.70 5.49 -0.97
N ALA A 132 28.93 5.16 -0.57
CA ALA A 132 29.41 5.42 0.78
C ALA A 132 29.41 6.93 1.11
N GLU A 133 29.93 7.77 0.21
CA GLU A 133 29.93 9.22 0.35
C GLU A 133 28.50 9.78 0.43
N ALA A 134 27.59 9.29 -0.41
CA ALA A 134 26.19 9.71 -0.39
C ALA A 134 25.49 9.35 0.92
N LEU A 135 25.79 8.18 1.50
CA LEU A 135 25.19 7.72 2.75
C LEU A 135 25.70 8.49 3.98
N MET A 136 26.91 9.07 3.93
CA MET A 136 27.42 9.91 5.02
C MET A 136 26.49 11.08 5.33
N SER A 137 25.91 11.72 4.32
CA SER A 137 24.96 12.83 4.52
C SER A 137 23.59 12.36 5.05
N GLN A 138 23.32 11.06 4.99
CA GLN A 138 22.07 10.43 5.41
C GLN A 138 22.15 9.79 6.80
N ALA A 139 23.33 9.82 7.45
CA ALA A 139 23.56 9.19 8.75
C ALA A 139 22.48 9.50 9.82
N PRO A 140 22.00 10.74 9.99
CA PRO A 140 20.93 11.02 10.95
C PRO A 140 19.63 10.26 10.65
N LEU A 141 19.23 10.17 9.38
CA LEU A 141 18.03 9.44 8.98
C LEU A 141 18.20 7.95 9.19
N LEU A 142 19.35 7.39 8.84
CA LEU A 142 19.66 5.97 9.01
C LEU A 142 19.62 5.56 10.49
N GLN A 143 20.15 6.39 11.40
CA GLN A 143 20.08 6.14 12.84
C GLN A 143 18.63 6.07 13.35
N ARG A 144 17.74 6.94 12.87
CA ARG A 144 16.31 6.91 13.25
C ARG A 144 15.58 5.75 12.59
N ALA A 145 15.87 5.48 11.31
CA ALA A 145 15.28 4.38 10.56
C ALA A 145 15.55 3.01 11.22
N ALA A 146 16.73 2.84 11.82
CA ALA A 146 17.09 1.62 12.57
C ALA A 146 16.16 1.32 13.77
N THR A 147 15.39 2.30 14.25
CA THR A 147 14.43 2.12 15.35
C THR A 147 13.02 1.75 14.89
N LEU A 148 12.75 1.77 13.58
CA LEU A 148 11.39 1.55 13.06
C LEU A 148 10.92 0.11 13.24
N SER A 149 11.83 -0.87 13.21
CA SER A 149 11.50 -2.28 13.35
C SER A 149 11.01 -2.66 14.75
N SER A 150 11.22 -1.80 15.75
CA SER A 150 10.70 -2.00 17.10
C SER A 150 9.26 -1.51 17.28
N ARG A 151 8.58 -1.11 16.21
CA ARG A 151 7.20 -0.61 16.24
C ARG A 151 6.23 -1.72 15.88
N ASP A 152 5.06 -1.73 16.52
CA ASP A 152 4.18 -2.89 16.54
C ASP A 152 3.01 -2.77 15.55
N TYR A 153 2.51 -1.55 15.36
CA TYR A 153 1.37 -1.27 14.48
C TYR A 153 1.50 0.07 13.78
N TYR A 154 0.76 0.25 12.69
CA TYR A 154 0.61 1.53 12.02
C TYR A 154 -0.82 2.03 12.20
N ARG A 155 -0.97 3.23 12.78
CA ARG A 155 -2.24 3.97 12.81
C ARG A 155 -2.00 5.43 12.46
N ASN A 156 -2.67 5.97 11.44
CA ASN A 156 -2.63 7.42 11.20
C ASN A 156 -3.29 8.15 12.39
N LEU A 157 -2.54 9.03 13.03
CA LEU A 157 -2.99 9.76 14.21
C LEU A 157 -3.80 11.01 13.88
N PHE A 158 -3.67 11.53 12.65
CA PHE A 158 -4.42 12.72 12.25
C PHE A 158 -5.92 12.37 12.05
N PRO A 159 -6.83 13.28 12.44
CA PRO A 159 -8.25 13.15 12.14
C PRO A 159 -8.50 12.93 10.65
N THR A 160 -9.36 11.96 10.31
CA THR A 160 -9.69 11.65 8.92
C THR A 160 -10.46 12.80 8.27
N ARG A 161 -9.76 13.51 7.40
CA ARG A 161 -10.23 14.64 6.58
C ARG A 161 -9.75 14.50 5.15
N ALA A 162 -10.38 15.27 4.26
CA ALA A 162 -9.99 15.41 2.86
C ALA A 162 -8.49 15.63 2.62
N ASP A 163 -7.90 16.38 3.54
CA ASP A 163 -6.56 16.93 3.49
C ASP A 163 -5.66 16.34 4.59
N THR A 164 -5.98 15.12 5.05
CA THR A 164 -5.18 14.41 6.06
C THR A 164 -3.74 14.24 5.57
N PRO A 165 -2.74 14.76 6.30
CA PRO A 165 -1.36 14.62 5.89
C PRO A 165 -0.88 13.17 6.04
N LEU A 166 0.09 12.82 5.22
CA LEU A 166 0.80 11.55 5.27
C LEU A 166 2.27 11.79 5.62
N PRO A 167 2.91 10.85 6.34
CA PRO A 167 4.34 10.93 6.60
C PRO A 167 5.14 10.91 5.29
N GLU A 168 6.32 11.50 5.30
CA GLU A 168 7.23 11.46 4.16
C GLU A 168 7.87 10.06 4.03
N LEU A 169 7.35 9.25 3.11
CA LEU A 169 7.80 7.86 2.94
C LEU A 169 9.04 7.73 2.03
N GLN A 170 9.50 8.80 1.38
CA GLN A 170 10.58 8.70 0.37
C GLN A 170 11.94 8.35 0.99
N GLY A 171 12.12 8.59 2.29
CA GLY A 171 13.35 8.25 3.03
C GLY A 171 13.50 6.75 3.34
N LEU A 172 12.43 5.97 3.25
CA LEU A 172 12.43 4.56 3.66
C LEU A 172 13.25 3.64 2.74
N SER A 173 13.65 4.09 1.56
CA SER A 173 14.55 3.33 0.66
C SER A 173 16.04 3.57 0.93
N VAL A 174 16.40 4.54 1.77
CA VAL A 174 17.80 4.81 2.14
C VAL A 174 18.41 3.62 2.90
N PRO A 175 17.75 3.02 3.92
CA PRO A 175 18.26 1.82 4.60
C PRO A 175 18.59 0.65 3.66
N MET A 176 17.72 0.36 2.67
CA MET A 176 17.99 -0.66 1.65
C MET A 176 19.31 -0.41 0.90
N THR A 177 19.62 0.85 0.59
CA THR A 177 20.90 1.23 -0.05
C THR A 177 22.07 1.00 0.89
N GLN A 178 21.93 1.35 2.17
CA GLN A 178 22.94 1.07 3.19
C GLN A 178 23.21 -0.44 3.31
N HIS A 179 22.17 -1.27 3.38
CA HIS A 179 22.33 -2.71 3.54
C HIS A 179 23.00 -3.37 2.34
N ALA A 180 22.69 -2.92 1.12
CA ALA A 180 23.41 -3.36 -0.07
C ALA A 180 24.90 -2.98 -0.02
N LEU A 181 25.23 -1.76 0.43
CA LEU A 181 26.62 -1.34 0.59
C LEU A 181 27.34 -2.12 1.70
N ASP A 182 26.68 -2.33 2.84
CA ASP A 182 27.19 -3.13 3.95
C ASP A 182 27.57 -4.54 3.45
N PHE A 183 26.71 -5.16 2.64
CA PHE A 183 26.99 -6.47 2.06
C PHE A 183 28.20 -6.45 1.12
N VAL A 184 28.25 -5.50 0.17
CA VAL A 184 29.36 -5.33 -0.78
C VAL A 184 30.68 -5.08 -0.06
N GLN A 185 30.66 -4.37 1.07
CA GLN A 185 31.83 -4.09 1.90
C GLN A 185 32.17 -5.21 2.90
N GLY A 186 31.52 -6.37 2.82
CA GLY A 186 31.80 -7.54 3.65
C GLY A 186 31.13 -7.53 5.04
N ARG A 187 30.33 -6.52 5.37
CA ARG A 187 29.49 -6.47 6.58
C ARG A 187 28.20 -7.28 6.41
N GLN A 188 28.35 -8.53 5.98
CA GLN A 188 27.25 -9.39 5.52
C GLN A 188 26.19 -9.66 6.61
N GLN A 189 26.60 -9.90 7.86
CA GLN A 189 25.64 -10.14 8.95
C GLN A 189 24.78 -8.90 9.26
N ALA A 190 25.40 -7.71 9.26
CA ALA A 190 24.69 -6.46 9.47
C ALA A 190 23.71 -6.18 8.31
N ALA A 191 24.13 -6.42 7.06
CA ALA A 191 23.29 -6.29 5.88
C ALA A 191 22.07 -7.21 5.93
N LEU A 192 22.27 -8.51 6.17
CA LEU A 192 21.18 -9.48 6.28
C LEU A 192 20.22 -9.12 7.42
N SER A 193 20.76 -8.75 8.59
CA SER A 193 19.95 -8.35 9.74
C SER A 193 19.10 -7.11 9.44
N GLY A 194 19.67 -6.13 8.76
CA GLY A 194 19.02 -4.87 8.38
C GLY A 194 17.87 -5.08 7.39
N VAL A 195 18.11 -5.82 6.30
CA VAL A 195 17.06 -6.16 5.32
C VAL A 195 15.87 -6.88 5.97
N CYS A 196 16.15 -7.78 6.92
CA CYS A 196 15.09 -8.45 7.69
C CYS A 196 14.35 -7.52 8.65
N ALA A 197 15.02 -6.50 9.21
CA ALA A 197 14.39 -5.47 10.04
C ALA A 197 13.48 -4.56 9.20
N ASP A 198 13.93 -4.13 8.02
CA ASP A 198 13.13 -3.36 7.07
C ASP A 198 11.90 -4.14 6.60
N ALA A 199 12.03 -5.46 6.38
CA ALA A 199 10.91 -6.33 6.07
C ALA A 199 9.87 -6.40 7.21
N GLN A 200 10.28 -6.32 8.48
CA GLN A 200 9.34 -6.24 9.61
C GLN A 200 8.58 -4.91 9.62
N VAL A 201 9.26 -3.78 9.38
CA VAL A 201 8.62 -2.46 9.20
C VAL A 201 7.59 -2.52 8.08
N ALA A 202 7.95 -3.16 6.96
CA ALA A 202 7.08 -3.33 5.81
C ALA A 202 5.79 -4.10 6.17
N ARG A 203 5.88 -5.15 7.00
CA ARG A 203 4.71 -5.91 7.49
C ARG A 203 3.83 -5.10 8.45
N VAL A 204 4.40 -4.19 9.23
CA VAL A 204 3.64 -3.26 10.07
C VAL A 204 2.82 -2.31 9.20
N LEU A 205 3.41 -1.75 8.15
CA LEU A 205 2.72 -0.91 7.17
C LEU A 205 1.64 -1.67 6.39
N LEU A 206 1.94 -2.89 5.96
CA LEU A 206 1.04 -3.74 5.19
C LEU A 206 -0.26 -4.05 5.95
N ARG A 207 -0.16 -4.26 7.26
CA ARG A 207 -1.32 -4.49 8.16
C ARG A 207 -2.06 -3.20 8.54
N GLY A 208 -1.52 -2.03 8.19
CA GLY A 208 -2.14 -0.74 8.44
C GLY A 208 -3.48 -0.62 7.72
N GLN A 209 -4.59 -0.55 8.47
CA GLN A 209 -5.95 -0.54 7.91
C GLN A 209 -6.50 0.87 7.59
N ASP A 210 -5.69 1.92 7.74
CA ASP A 210 -6.18 3.30 7.66
C ASP A 210 -6.06 3.92 6.28
N THR A 211 -5.07 3.49 5.51
CA THR A 211 -4.74 4.14 4.24
C THR A 211 -4.20 3.11 3.27
N LEU A 212 -4.78 3.06 2.07
CA LEU A 212 -4.30 2.20 1.00
C LEU A 212 -2.83 2.49 0.64
N ILE A 213 -2.43 3.76 0.66
CA ILE A 213 -1.05 4.16 0.33
C ILE A 213 0.00 3.51 1.25
N ALA A 214 -0.25 3.45 2.57
CA ALA A 214 0.65 2.79 3.52
C ALA A 214 0.74 1.28 3.25
N THR A 215 -0.40 0.64 2.97
CA THR A 215 -0.45 -0.79 2.57
C THR A 215 0.41 -1.04 1.33
N MET A 216 0.27 -0.22 0.29
CA MET A 216 1.01 -0.39 -0.97
C MET A 216 2.51 -0.08 -0.83
N ILE A 217 2.89 0.88 0.03
CA ILE A 217 4.29 1.14 0.35
C ILE A 217 4.89 -0.02 1.14
N GLY A 218 4.20 -0.55 2.14
CA GLY A 218 4.61 -1.76 2.86
C GLY A 218 4.78 -2.94 1.90
N ALA A 219 3.88 -3.10 0.94
CA ALA A 219 3.98 -4.14 -0.07
C ALA A 219 5.24 -3.99 -0.97
N ALA A 220 5.53 -2.77 -1.42
CA ALA A 220 6.75 -2.50 -2.18
C ALA A 220 8.00 -2.78 -1.35
N MET A 221 8.07 -2.23 -0.13
CA MET A 221 9.17 -2.44 0.81
C MET A 221 9.48 -3.91 1.05
N LEU A 222 8.45 -4.72 1.33
CA LEU A 222 8.64 -6.13 1.65
C LEU A 222 9.15 -6.91 0.45
N ARG A 223 8.64 -6.62 -0.76
CA ARG A 223 9.11 -7.24 -2.00
C ARG A 223 10.57 -6.91 -2.27
N GLY A 224 10.93 -5.62 -2.25
CA GLY A 224 12.30 -5.18 -2.52
C GLY A 224 13.31 -5.74 -1.51
N ASN A 225 12.93 -5.82 -0.23
CA ASN A 225 13.77 -6.46 0.79
C ASN A 225 13.87 -7.98 0.61
N ALA A 226 12.81 -8.66 0.19
CA ALA A 226 12.86 -10.09 -0.13
C ALA A 226 13.81 -10.39 -1.29
N GLU A 227 13.74 -9.60 -2.37
CA GLU A 227 14.63 -9.70 -3.53
C GLU A 227 16.08 -9.41 -3.16
N LEU A 228 16.33 -8.34 -2.39
CA LEU A 228 17.67 -8.01 -1.92
C LEU A 228 18.23 -9.12 -1.01
N PHE A 229 17.42 -9.64 -0.09
CA PHE A 229 17.80 -10.71 0.83
C PHE A 229 18.19 -11.99 0.08
N THR A 230 17.37 -12.48 -0.85
CA THR A 230 17.69 -13.68 -1.63
C THR A 230 18.87 -13.44 -2.57
N GLY A 231 19.01 -12.24 -3.13
CA GLY A 231 20.19 -11.78 -3.85
C GLY A 231 21.47 -11.92 -3.03
N MET A 232 21.47 -11.44 -1.79
CA MET A 232 22.58 -11.62 -0.85
C MET A 232 22.86 -13.09 -0.57
N LEU A 233 21.83 -13.89 -0.26
CA LEU A 233 21.99 -15.33 0.02
C LEU A 233 22.57 -16.11 -1.16
N SER A 234 22.31 -15.69 -2.39
CA SER A 234 22.86 -16.33 -3.60
C SER A 234 24.39 -16.23 -3.68
N GLU A 235 24.98 -15.22 -3.05
CA GLU A 235 26.42 -14.92 -3.04
C GLU A 235 27.15 -15.45 -1.81
N LEU A 236 26.41 -16.00 -0.83
CA LEU A 236 26.97 -16.55 0.39
C LEU A 236 26.98 -18.08 0.37
N PRO A 237 27.95 -18.72 1.05
CA PRO A 237 27.87 -20.15 1.32
C PRO A 237 26.59 -20.51 2.07
N SER A 238 26.00 -21.66 1.75
CA SER A 238 24.77 -22.14 2.41
C SER A 238 24.95 -22.36 3.92
N THR A 239 26.19 -22.54 4.39
CA THR A 239 26.56 -22.75 5.80
C THR A 239 26.65 -21.45 6.62
N GLN A 240 26.65 -20.28 5.98
CA GLN A 240 26.79 -19.00 6.69
C GLN A 240 25.59 -18.74 7.60
N PRO A 241 25.76 -18.53 8.92
CA PRO A 241 24.62 -18.38 9.84
C PRO A 241 23.73 -17.20 9.45
N LEU A 242 22.42 -17.33 9.64
CA LEU A 242 21.45 -16.26 9.38
C LEU A 242 20.96 -15.66 10.70
N PRO A 243 20.65 -14.34 10.72
CA PRO A 243 19.98 -13.72 11.86
C PRO A 243 18.64 -14.40 12.15
N ALA A 244 18.36 -14.71 13.43
CA ALA A 244 17.19 -15.50 13.82
C ALA A 244 15.85 -14.86 13.42
N HIS A 245 15.77 -13.52 13.44
CA HIS A 245 14.54 -12.78 13.11
C HIS A 245 14.20 -12.77 11.61
N CYS A 246 15.13 -13.17 10.72
CA CYS A 246 14.89 -13.22 9.28
C CYS A 246 13.82 -14.24 8.88
N GLN A 247 13.72 -15.36 9.61
CA GLN A 247 12.70 -16.37 9.33
C GLN A 247 11.29 -15.82 9.57
N ALA A 248 11.10 -15.05 10.65
CA ALA A 248 9.83 -14.38 10.93
C ALA A 248 9.55 -13.24 9.95
N ALA A 249 10.57 -12.47 9.56
CA ALA A 249 10.43 -11.36 8.63
C ALA A 249 9.84 -11.79 7.28
N PHE A 250 10.29 -12.92 6.73
CA PHE A 250 9.84 -13.45 5.44
C PHE A 250 8.91 -14.64 5.51
N ALA A 251 8.36 -14.95 6.70
CA ALA A 251 7.34 -15.99 6.85
C ALA A 251 6.13 -15.71 5.93
N PRO A 252 5.42 -16.75 5.46
CA PRO A 252 4.25 -16.56 4.61
C PRO A 252 3.27 -15.53 5.17
N LEU A 253 2.70 -14.71 4.28
CA LEU A 253 1.78 -13.66 4.66
C LEU A 253 0.47 -14.22 5.22
N THR A 254 -0.05 -13.51 6.22
CA THR A 254 -1.39 -13.70 6.79
C THR A 254 -2.47 -13.13 5.87
N MET A 255 -3.73 -13.48 6.12
CA MET A 255 -4.85 -12.96 5.32
C MET A 255 -5.00 -11.43 5.39
N ASP A 256 -4.69 -10.82 6.53
CA ASP A 256 -4.74 -9.36 6.69
C ASP A 256 -3.62 -8.65 5.93
N GLU A 257 -2.57 -9.38 5.55
CA GLU A 257 -1.44 -8.88 4.76
C GLU A 257 -1.63 -9.11 3.26
N THR A 258 -2.46 -10.07 2.86
CA THR A 258 -2.74 -10.38 1.44
C THR A 258 -4.02 -9.73 0.92
N SER A 259 -4.94 -9.32 1.80
CA SER A 259 -6.22 -8.71 1.43
C SER A 259 -6.15 -7.19 1.34
N LEU A 260 -6.75 -6.61 0.30
CA LEU A 260 -6.93 -5.16 0.17
C LEU A 260 -8.05 -4.60 1.07
N CYS A 261 -8.82 -5.46 1.77
CA CYS A 261 -9.99 -5.06 2.57
C CYS A 261 -9.69 -3.95 3.57
N GLY A 262 -8.58 -4.05 4.33
CA GLY A 262 -8.17 -3.02 5.27
C GLY A 262 -7.91 -1.68 4.58
N GLY A 263 -7.06 -1.70 3.55
CA GLY A 263 -6.69 -0.51 2.78
C GLY A 263 -7.88 0.18 2.12
N LEU A 264 -8.79 -0.57 1.47
CA LEU A 264 -9.97 0.00 0.82
C LEU A 264 -10.97 0.60 1.82
N ARG A 265 -11.15 0.00 3.00
CA ARG A 265 -12.01 0.61 4.04
C ARG A 265 -11.41 1.92 4.58
N GLY A 266 -10.09 1.98 4.71
CA GLY A 266 -9.39 3.22 5.03
C GLY A 266 -9.63 4.30 3.97
N GLU A 267 -9.44 3.94 2.71
CA GLU A 267 -9.65 4.82 1.55
C GLU A 267 -11.10 5.34 1.48
N ALA A 268 -12.08 4.47 1.69
CA ALA A 268 -13.49 4.85 1.71
C ALA A 268 -13.83 5.92 2.75
N ARG A 269 -13.19 5.87 3.93
CA ARG A 269 -13.38 6.87 4.99
C ARG A 269 -12.75 8.21 4.60
N LEU A 270 -11.58 8.18 3.97
CA LEU A 270 -10.90 9.37 3.44
C LEU A 270 -11.75 10.04 2.35
N VAL A 271 -12.22 9.26 1.37
CA VAL A 271 -13.10 9.74 0.29
C VAL A 271 -14.44 10.25 0.83
N SER A 272 -15.03 9.56 1.82
CA SER A 272 -16.23 10.05 2.50
C SER A 272 -16.01 11.40 3.22
N ALA A 273 -14.79 11.65 3.73
CA ALA A 273 -14.44 12.94 4.30
C ALA A 273 -14.27 14.03 3.22
N ASN A 274 -13.73 13.67 2.04
CA ASN A 274 -13.69 14.55 0.86
C ASN A 274 -15.08 15.05 0.45
N TYR A 275 -16.06 14.14 0.32
CA TYR A 275 -17.42 14.54 -0.07
C TYR A 275 -18.06 15.53 0.90
N ARG A 276 -17.86 15.32 2.21
CA ARG A 276 -18.37 16.23 3.24
C ARG A 276 -17.72 17.60 3.15
N ALA A 277 -16.39 17.66 3.00
CA ALA A 277 -15.66 18.91 2.88
C ALA A 277 -16.11 19.74 1.66
N VAL A 278 -16.40 19.11 0.52
CA VAL A 278 -16.92 19.79 -0.67
C VAL A 278 -18.28 20.45 -0.40
N VAL A 279 -19.18 19.76 0.30
CA VAL A 279 -20.51 20.30 0.65
C VAL A 279 -20.39 21.45 1.65
N GLU A 280 -19.54 21.33 2.67
CA GLU A 280 -19.31 22.35 3.68
C GLU A 280 -18.72 23.63 3.08
N ALA A 281 -17.66 23.51 2.26
CA ALA A 281 -17.05 24.65 1.58
C ALA A 281 -18.03 25.36 0.63
N GLY A 282 -18.86 24.59 -0.10
CA GLY A 282 -19.92 25.14 -0.94
C GLY A 282 -21.01 25.85 -0.14
N GLY A 283 -21.33 25.38 1.07
CA GLY A 283 -22.33 25.97 1.96
C GLY A 283 -21.96 27.37 2.47
N GLU A 284 -20.70 27.60 2.82
CA GLU A 284 -20.22 28.89 3.31
C GLU A 284 -20.27 30.01 2.25
N GLN A 285 -20.15 29.66 0.97
CA GLN A 285 -20.12 30.62 -0.14
C GLN A 285 -21.48 30.87 -0.79
N ARG A 286 -22.54 30.15 -0.38
CA ARG A 286 -23.86 30.20 -1.02
C ARG A 286 -24.61 31.49 -0.73
N ARG A 287 -25.03 32.16 -1.80
CA ARG A 287 -25.96 33.29 -1.74
C ARG A 287 -27.38 32.79 -1.49
N TRP A 288 -28.28 33.69 -1.11
CA TRP A 288 -29.66 33.32 -0.75
C TRP A 288 -30.42 32.59 -1.88
N TYR A 289 -30.14 32.95 -3.14
CA TYR A 289 -30.78 32.33 -4.30
C TYR A 289 -30.20 30.95 -4.65
N ASP A 290 -28.97 30.63 -4.23
CA ASP A 290 -28.39 29.28 -4.39
C ASP A 290 -29.12 28.25 -3.53
N ARG A 291 -29.88 28.69 -2.52
CA ARG A 291 -30.77 27.84 -1.72
C ARG A 291 -32.05 27.45 -2.46
N LEU A 292 -32.39 28.15 -3.54
CA LEU A 292 -33.54 27.81 -4.39
C LEU A 292 -33.21 26.66 -5.37
N VAL A 293 -31.92 26.39 -5.59
CA VAL A 293 -31.46 25.26 -6.41
C VAL A 293 -31.25 24.04 -5.51
N PRO A 294 -31.97 22.93 -5.74
CA PRO A 294 -31.76 21.72 -4.94
C PRO A 294 -30.32 21.20 -5.05
N PRO A 295 -29.71 20.69 -3.96
CA PRO A 295 -28.35 20.17 -4.02
C PRO A 295 -28.30 18.93 -4.93
N LEU A 296 -27.36 18.93 -5.88
CA LEU A 296 -27.12 17.79 -6.78
C LEU A 296 -26.07 16.81 -6.24
N LEU A 297 -25.59 17.03 -5.01
CA LEU A 297 -24.68 16.16 -4.28
C LEU A 297 -25.34 15.77 -2.96
N ASP A 298 -25.79 14.52 -2.88
CA ASP A 298 -26.23 13.86 -1.66
C ASP A 298 -25.07 12.97 -1.18
N VAL A 299 -24.41 13.39 -0.10
CA VAL A 299 -23.22 12.70 0.43
C VAL A 299 -23.55 11.27 0.83
N GLU A 300 -24.68 11.02 1.49
CA GLU A 300 -25.03 9.69 1.98
C GLU A 300 -25.31 8.75 0.81
N ARG A 301 -26.07 9.21 -0.19
CA ARG A 301 -26.31 8.43 -1.42
C ARG A 301 -25.05 8.18 -2.20
N THR A 302 -24.14 9.15 -2.29
CA THR A 302 -22.87 9.00 -2.99
C THR A 302 -21.99 7.98 -2.29
N ARG A 303 -21.91 8.04 -0.95
CA ARG A 303 -21.21 7.03 -0.13
C ARG A 303 -21.81 5.64 -0.29
N ALA A 304 -23.14 5.52 -0.30
CA ALA A 304 -23.80 4.23 -0.53
C ALA A 304 -23.54 3.70 -1.94
N LEU A 305 -23.57 4.59 -2.95
CA LEU A 305 -23.32 4.24 -4.35
C LEU A 305 -21.89 3.68 -4.55
N THR A 306 -20.89 4.28 -3.91
CA THR A 306 -19.48 3.87 -4.03
C THR A 306 -19.08 2.79 -3.02
N ALA A 307 -19.87 2.54 -1.97
CA ALA A 307 -19.51 1.59 -0.93
C ALA A 307 -19.14 0.18 -1.44
N PRO A 308 -19.89 -0.46 -2.36
CA PRO A 308 -19.52 -1.78 -2.89
C PRO A 308 -18.13 -1.82 -3.52
N TYR A 309 -17.69 -0.72 -4.14
CA TYR A 309 -16.36 -0.59 -4.74
C TYR A 309 -15.23 -0.59 -3.69
N TYR A 310 -15.51 -0.19 -2.44
CA TYR A 310 -14.53 -0.21 -1.36
C TYR A 310 -14.63 -1.44 -0.44
N THR A 311 -15.67 -2.27 -0.57
CA THR A 311 -15.86 -3.44 0.31
C THR A 311 -15.67 -4.77 -0.38
N TRP A 312 -15.55 -4.82 -1.71
CA TRP A 312 -15.45 -6.10 -2.45
C TRP A 312 -14.30 -6.99 -1.95
N ALA A 313 -13.16 -6.40 -1.58
CA ALA A 313 -12.00 -7.16 -1.09
C ALA A 313 -12.23 -7.84 0.27
N CYS A 314 -13.29 -7.45 0.97
CA CYS A 314 -13.71 -8.02 2.26
C CYS A 314 -14.64 -9.23 2.09
N HIS A 315 -15.10 -9.54 0.88
CA HIS A 315 -16.04 -10.63 0.66
C HIS A 315 -15.39 -12.01 0.85
N THR A 316 -16.20 -12.99 1.27
CA THR A 316 -15.74 -14.35 1.58
C THR A 316 -15.22 -15.11 0.35
N ASP A 317 -15.80 -14.86 -0.83
CA ASP A 317 -15.35 -15.44 -2.10
C ASP A 317 -13.95 -14.94 -2.48
N VAL A 318 -13.69 -13.64 -2.33
CA VAL A 318 -12.35 -13.06 -2.52
C VAL A 318 -11.37 -13.67 -1.53
N ARG A 319 -11.75 -13.75 -0.24
CA ARG A 319 -10.91 -14.38 0.79
C ARG A 319 -10.55 -15.82 0.42
N THR A 320 -11.49 -16.59 -0.12
CA THR A 320 -11.28 -17.97 -0.57
C THR A 320 -10.26 -18.03 -1.73
N GLN A 321 -10.32 -17.11 -2.69
CA GLN A 321 -9.33 -17.02 -3.76
C GLN A 321 -7.93 -16.73 -3.21
N LEU A 322 -7.83 -15.80 -2.25
CA LEU A 322 -6.56 -15.42 -1.62
C LEU A 322 -5.94 -16.57 -0.81
N GLU A 323 -6.75 -17.31 -0.04
CA GLU A 323 -6.29 -18.48 0.73
C GLU A 323 -5.71 -19.57 -0.18
N GLN A 324 -6.30 -19.74 -1.37
CA GLN A 324 -5.86 -20.70 -2.37
C GLN A 324 -4.75 -20.19 -3.29
N ASP A 325 -4.34 -18.92 -3.15
CA ASP A 325 -3.45 -18.20 -4.07
C ASP A 325 -3.91 -18.26 -5.54
N ARG A 326 -5.22 -18.08 -5.77
CA ARG A 326 -5.83 -17.99 -7.11
C ARG A 326 -6.03 -16.54 -7.49
N LYS A 327 -5.77 -16.20 -8.76
CA LYS A 327 -5.95 -14.84 -9.25
C LYS A 327 -7.39 -14.37 -9.03
N VAL A 328 -7.55 -13.28 -8.28
CA VAL A 328 -8.88 -12.69 -8.05
C VAL A 328 -9.43 -12.19 -9.39
N PRO A 329 -10.65 -12.60 -9.78
CA PRO A 329 -11.23 -12.17 -11.05
C PRO A 329 -11.66 -10.70 -10.97
N THR A 330 -11.56 -9.98 -12.09
CA THR A 330 -12.03 -8.59 -12.17
C THR A 330 -13.54 -8.46 -11.94
N SER A 331 -14.31 -9.52 -12.20
CA SER A 331 -15.75 -9.56 -11.93
C SER A 331 -16.11 -9.49 -10.44
N ALA A 332 -15.15 -9.70 -9.53
CA ALA A 332 -15.35 -9.48 -8.10
C ALA A 332 -15.48 -8.00 -7.73
N MET A 333 -15.05 -7.09 -8.61
CA MET A 333 -15.03 -5.64 -8.38
C MET A 333 -16.27 -5.00 -9.01
N PRO A 334 -17.25 -4.55 -8.21
CA PRO A 334 -18.46 -3.96 -8.75
C PRO A 334 -18.18 -2.55 -9.26
N ALA A 335 -18.74 -2.23 -10.44
CA ALA A 335 -18.84 -0.84 -10.90
C ALA A 335 -20.02 -0.14 -10.22
N ALA A 336 -19.88 1.16 -9.96
CA ALA A 336 -20.98 1.97 -9.46
C ALA A 336 -22.04 2.16 -10.58
N PRO A 337 -23.33 1.93 -10.33
CA PRO A 337 -24.38 2.21 -11.31
C PRO A 337 -24.66 3.73 -11.39
N THR A 338 -23.90 4.43 -12.24
CA THR A 338 -23.91 5.90 -12.37
C THR A 338 -25.01 6.46 -13.28
N VAL A 339 -25.77 5.59 -13.94
CA VAL A 339 -26.91 5.96 -14.81
C VAL A 339 -28.20 5.34 -14.26
N THR A 340 -28.70 5.90 -13.15
CA THR A 340 -29.94 5.45 -12.50
C THR A 340 -30.88 6.60 -12.20
N PHE A 341 -32.16 6.29 -11.92
CA PHE A 341 -33.14 7.30 -11.52
C PHE A 341 -32.71 8.08 -10.25
N ALA A 342 -31.97 7.44 -9.35
CA ALA A 342 -31.41 8.08 -8.15
C ALA A 342 -30.38 9.19 -8.46
N CYS A 343 -29.78 9.18 -9.66
CA CYS A 343 -28.80 10.19 -10.08
C CYS A 343 -29.44 11.53 -10.47
N ILE A 344 -30.76 11.61 -10.70
CA ILE A 344 -31.41 12.92 -10.98
C ILE A 344 -31.24 13.87 -9.80
N ALA A 345 -31.40 13.37 -8.56
CA ALA A 345 -31.19 14.14 -7.34
C ALA A 345 -29.75 14.07 -6.79
N ASN A 346 -28.88 13.26 -7.39
CA ASN A 346 -27.48 13.08 -6.96
C ASN A 346 -26.50 13.11 -8.15
N ALA A 347 -26.71 14.04 -9.10
CA ALA A 347 -25.98 14.05 -10.36
C ALA A 347 -24.46 14.24 -10.17
N ILE A 348 -24.05 15.10 -9.25
CA ILE A 348 -22.62 15.31 -8.92
C ILE A 348 -22.06 14.07 -8.23
N GLY A 349 -22.82 13.43 -7.35
CA GLY A 349 -22.42 12.20 -6.69
C GLY A 349 -22.21 11.03 -7.65
N CYS A 350 -23.10 10.88 -8.63
CA CYS A 350 -22.94 9.87 -9.68
C CYS A 350 -21.75 10.18 -10.60
N LEU A 351 -21.46 11.47 -10.87
CA LEU A 351 -20.24 11.87 -11.59
C LEU A 351 -18.98 11.52 -10.79
N PHE A 352 -18.94 11.78 -9.48
CA PHE A 352 -17.82 11.38 -8.62
C PHE A 352 -17.59 9.87 -8.63
N ALA A 353 -18.67 9.08 -8.50
CA ALA A 353 -18.60 7.63 -8.59
C ALA A 353 -18.11 7.13 -9.97
N ASP A 354 -18.33 7.90 -11.05
CA ASP A 354 -17.88 7.58 -12.41
C ASP A 354 -16.42 7.97 -12.66
N VAL A 355 -15.82 8.87 -11.88
CA VAL A 355 -14.41 9.27 -12.06
C VAL A 355 -13.47 8.61 -11.06
N GLU A 356 -14.01 8.07 -9.96
CA GLU A 356 -13.27 7.29 -8.96
C GLU A 356 -12.92 5.89 -9.50
N HIS A 357 -12.02 5.86 -10.48
CA HIS A 357 -11.46 4.65 -11.06
C HIS A 357 -10.07 4.42 -10.51
N MET A 358 -9.98 3.75 -9.36
CA MET A 358 -8.72 3.15 -8.94
C MET A 358 -8.60 1.75 -9.56
N ASP A 359 -7.40 1.38 -10.02
CA ASP A 359 -7.12 0.01 -10.49
C ASP A 359 -6.94 -0.93 -9.27
N SER A 360 -8.02 -1.10 -8.50
CA SER A 360 -8.03 -1.92 -7.29
C SER A 360 -7.74 -3.39 -7.60
N ALA A 361 -8.00 -3.83 -8.85
CA ALA A 361 -7.61 -5.14 -9.36
C ALA A 361 -6.09 -5.29 -9.34
N GLN A 362 -5.39 -4.34 -9.94
CA GLN A 362 -3.94 -4.34 -10.01
C GLN A 362 -3.32 -4.29 -8.60
N TYR A 363 -3.86 -3.48 -7.69
CA TYR A 363 -3.37 -3.45 -6.31
C TYR A 363 -3.56 -4.77 -5.58
N GLN A 364 -4.72 -5.42 -5.73
CA GLN A 364 -4.93 -6.75 -5.16
C GLN A 364 -3.98 -7.79 -5.76
N TRP A 365 -3.76 -7.79 -7.08
CA TRP A 365 -2.81 -8.70 -7.71
C TRP A 365 -1.37 -8.44 -7.26
N GLN A 366 -0.99 -7.18 -7.01
CA GLN A 366 0.31 -6.84 -6.45
C GLN A 366 0.50 -7.40 -5.03
N LEU A 367 -0.56 -7.45 -4.22
CA LEU A 367 -0.53 -8.12 -2.90
C LEU A 367 -0.46 -9.64 -3.02
N GLN A 368 -1.13 -10.24 -4.01
CA GLN A 368 -0.98 -11.67 -4.30
C GLN A 368 0.43 -12.02 -4.77
N ASP A 369 1.04 -11.18 -5.61
CA ASP A 369 2.43 -11.37 -6.05
C ASP A 369 3.43 -11.16 -4.93
N LEU A 370 3.14 -10.25 -3.98
CA LEU A 370 3.91 -10.13 -2.76
C LEU A 370 3.82 -11.41 -1.90
N ALA A 371 2.62 -11.98 -1.74
CA ALA A 371 2.43 -13.23 -1.02
C ALA A 371 3.23 -14.37 -1.67
N ALA A 372 3.26 -14.46 -3.00
CA ALA A 372 4.13 -15.39 -3.72
C ALA A 372 5.62 -15.11 -3.49
N THR A 373 6.03 -13.85 -3.54
CA THR A 373 7.43 -13.45 -3.34
C THR A 373 7.92 -13.92 -1.97
N THR A 374 7.17 -13.64 -0.89
CA THR A 374 7.52 -14.10 0.46
C THR A 374 7.50 -15.62 0.59
N ARG A 375 6.58 -16.30 -0.12
CA ARG A 375 6.51 -17.77 -0.19
C ARG A 375 7.73 -18.37 -0.89
N LEU A 376 8.21 -17.76 -1.99
CA LEU A 376 9.47 -18.13 -2.64
C LEU A 376 10.66 -17.92 -1.69
N THR A 377 10.73 -16.77 -1.02
CA THR A 377 11.80 -16.49 -0.04
C THR A 377 11.81 -17.52 1.09
N SER A 378 10.64 -17.88 1.62
CA SER A 378 10.49 -18.95 2.62
C SER A 378 10.93 -20.30 2.07
N ALA A 379 10.62 -20.63 0.82
CA ALA A 379 11.08 -21.87 0.18
C ALA A 379 12.61 -21.89 -0.01
N VAL A 380 13.23 -20.77 -0.41
CA VAL A 380 14.70 -20.62 -0.46
C VAL A 380 15.33 -20.88 0.91
N LEU A 381 14.77 -20.30 1.97
CA LEU A 381 15.24 -20.52 3.34
C LEU A 381 15.08 -21.97 3.78
N TRP A 382 13.96 -22.61 3.46
CA TRP A 382 13.72 -24.02 3.78
C TRP A 382 14.70 -24.94 3.06
N LEU A 383 14.90 -24.74 1.75
CA LEU A 383 15.87 -25.50 0.94
C LEU A 383 17.30 -25.30 1.46
N ARG A 384 17.65 -24.08 1.90
CA ARG A 384 18.96 -23.84 2.52
C ARG A 384 19.14 -24.64 3.82
N ALA A 385 18.09 -24.77 4.63
CA ALA A 385 18.12 -25.53 5.88
C ALA A 385 18.08 -27.07 5.69
N HIS A 386 17.64 -27.54 4.51
CA HIS A 386 17.51 -28.96 4.18
C HIS A 386 18.39 -29.32 2.96
N PRO A 387 19.72 -29.38 3.13
CA PRO A 387 20.62 -29.78 2.05
C PRO A 387 20.35 -31.24 1.66
N ALA A 388 20.30 -31.50 0.35
CA ALA A 388 20.13 -32.84 -0.21
C ALA A 388 20.89 -32.96 -1.53
N GLU A 389 22.21 -33.13 -1.42
CA GLU A 389 23.15 -33.07 -2.56
C GLU A 389 22.87 -34.10 -3.67
N GLN A 390 22.20 -35.20 -3.33
CA GLN A 390 21.89 -36.30 -4.24
C GLN A 390 20.51 -36.16 -4.92
N GLN A 391 19.71 -35.15 -4.55
CA GLN A 391 18.37 -34.94 -5.07
C GLN A 391 18.33 -33.77 -6.04
N THR A 392 17.54 -33.88 -7.10
CA THR A 392 17.29 -32.77 -8.02
C THR A 392 16.48 -31.68 -7.31
N LEU A 393 16.55 -30.44 -7.81
CA LEU A 393 15.74 -29.34 -7.25
C LEU A 393 14.24 -29.67 -7.27
N ALA A 394 13.75 -30.28 -8.36
CA ALA A 394 12.36 -30.72 -8.47
C ALA A 394 11.96 -31.71 -7.35
N GLN A 395 12.78 -32.74 -7.09
CA GLN A 395 12.52 -33.72 -6.02
C GLN A 395 12.51 -33.08 -4.62
N ARG A 396 13.28 -32.01 -4.43
CA ARG A 396 13.31 -31.27 -3.16
C ARG A 396 12.08 -30.37 -3.02
N LEU A 397 11.53 -29.87 -4.13
CA LEU A 397 10.29 -29.09 -4.11
C LEU A 397 9.08 -29.96 -3.70
N ASP A 398 9.07 -31.25 -4.04
CA ASP A 398 8.05 -32.21 -3.59
C ASP A 398 8.02 -32.41 -2.06
N GLN A 399 9.11 -32.02 -1.37
CA GLN A 399 9.25 -32.15 0.08
C GLN A 399 8.94 -30.86 0.83
N LEU A 400 8.54 -29.79 0.14
CA LEU A 400 8.19 -28.53 0.78
C LEU A 400 7.06 -28.74 1.81
N PRO A 401 7.13 -28.04 2.96
CA PRO A 401 6.09 -28.15 3.97
C PRO A 401 4.75 -27.63 3.42
N ALA A 402 3.64 -28.22 3.89
CA ALA A 402 2.29 -27.87 3.48
C ALA A 402 1.97 -26.36 3.60
N THR A 403 2.65 -25.66 4.52
CA THR A 403 2.52 -24.21 4.70
C THR A 403 2.97 -23.39 3.48
N LEU A 404 3.80 -23.94 2.60
CA LEU A 404 4.31 -23.29 1.38
C LEU A 404 3.62 -23.77 0.09
N ILE A 405 2.78 -24.79 0.18
CA ILE A 405 2.03 -25.31 -0.96
C ILE A 405 0.73 -24.51 -1.09
N ARG A 406 0.40 -24.04 -2.31
CA ARG A 406 -0.87 -23.36 -2.61
C ARG A 406 -1.44 -23.88 -3.93
N PRO A 407 -2.70 -24.33 -3.95
CA PRO A 407 -3.28 -25.00 -5.13
C PRO A 407 -3.50 -24.07 -6.33
N GLY A 408 -3.50 -22.75 -6.14
CA GLY A 408 -3.68 -21.78 -7.23
C GLY A 408 -2.39 -21.40 -7.95
N ARG A 409 -1.22 -21.71 -7.38
CA ARG A 409 0.07 -21.34 -7.96
C ARG A 409 1.23 -22.19 -7.38
N ASP A 410 1.83 -23.04 -8.21
CA ASP A 410 2.90 -23.96 -7.80
C ASP A 410 4.29 -23.34 -7.94
N ILE A 411 5.17 -23.63 -6.97
CA ILE A 411 6.57 -23.20 -7.01
C ILE A 411 7.33 -24.16 -7.92
N ASN A 412 7.96 -23.62 -8.97
CA ASN A 412 8.72 -24.40 -9.93
C ASN A 412 10.22 -24.12 -9.81
N ALA A 413 11.02 -25.09 -10.25
CA ALA A 413 12.42 -24.88 -10.53
C ALA A 413 12.56 -24.10 -11.84
N GLY A 414 13.33 -23.01 -11.83
CA GLY A 414 13.69 -22.32 -13.07
C GLY A 414 14.58 -23.19 -13.96
N GLU A 415 14.62 -22.88 -15.26
CA GLU A 415 15.39 -23.64 -16.26
C GLU A 415 16.89 -23.72 -15.94
N ASP A 416 17.41 -22.73 -15.21
CA ASP A 416 18.82 -22.68 -14.80
C ASP A 416 19.16 -23.62 -13.62
N GLY A 417 18.16 -24.25 -13.00
CA GLY A 417 18.28 -25.09 -11.81
C GLY A 417 18.77 -24.34 -10.56
N LYS A 418 18.80 -23.00 -10.62
CA LYS A 418 19.40 -22.10 -9.61
C LYS A 418 18.41 -21.07 -9.10
N THR A 419 17.24 -20.99 -9.71
CA THR A 419 16.15 -20.09 -9.32
C THR A 419 14.90 -20.89 -9.01
N LEU A 420 14.07 -20.33 -8.14
CA LEU A 420 12.68 -20.73 -7.97
C LEU A 420 11.80 -19.72 -8.70
N GLU A 421 10.73 -20.19 -9.33
CA GLU A 421 9.82 -19.33 -10.07
C GLU A 421 8.33 -19.59 -9.77
N LEU A 422 7.53 -18.53 -9.92
CA LEU A 422 6.07 -18.52 -9.80
C LEU A 422 5.46 -17.62 -10.86
N THR A 423 4.26 -17.96 -11.33
CA THR A 423 3.48 -17.09 -12.22
C THR A 423 3.17 -15.75 -11.55
N ARG A 424 3.36 -14.65 -12.28
CA ARG A 424 2.98 -13.30 -11.84
C ARG A 424 1.54 -12.97 -12.24
N TYR A 425 0.77 -12.31 -11.36
CA TYR A 425 -0.61 -11.93 -11.65
C TYR A 425 -0.78 -10.46 -12.05
N ALA A 426 -0.08 -9.55 -11.37
CA ALA A 426 -0.09 -8.12 -11.67
C ALA A 426 0.56 -7.86 -13.04
N ARG A 427 0.16 -6.79 -13.73
CA ARG A 427 0.70 -6.48 -15.06
C ARG A 427 2.23 -6.34 -15.03
N SER A 428 2.90 -7.25 -15.73
CA SER A 428 4.12 -6.99 -16.48
C SER A 428 4.09 -7.84 -17.75
N ASP A 429 4.61 -7.27 -18.81
CA ASP A 429 5.21 -7.93 -19.97
C ASP A 429 6.07 -9.17 -19.60
N HIS A 430 5.41 -10.30 -19.41
CA HIS A 430 5.90 -11.67 -19.59
C HIS A 430 6.98 -12.28 -18.68
N ALA A 431 7.37 -11.67 -17.55
CA ALA A 431 8.28 -12.34 -16.59
C ALA A 431 7.54 -12.98 -15.38
N ASN A 432 7.86 -14.25 -15.10
CA ASN A 432 7.53 -14.90 -13.82
C ASN A 432 8.21 -14.16 -12.65
N LEU A 433 7.66 -14.33 -11.44
CA LEU A 433 8.37 -13.99 -10.21
C LEU A 433 9.51 -15.00 -10.04
N GLN A 434 10.71 -14.52 -9.73
CA GLN A 434 11.90 -15.36 -9.59
C GLN A 434 12.66 -15.02 -8.31
N MET A 435 13.21 -16.04 -7.66
CA MET A 435 14.11 -15.90 -6.51
C MET A 435 15.32 -16.82 -6.67
N PRO A 436 16.56 -16.32 -6.57
CA PRO A 436 17.73 -17.18 -6.61
C PRO A 436 17.83 -18.07 -5.37
N LEU A 437 18.30 -19.30 -5.57
CA LEU A 437 18.65 -20.20 -4.48
C LEU A 437 19.88 -19.66 -3.72
N ALA A 438 19.95 -19.98 -2.43
CA ALA A 438 21.13 -19.70 -1.62
C ALA A 438 22.38 -20.39 -2.21
N ALA A 439 23.52 -19.70 -2.16
CA ALA A 439 24.81 -20.13 -2.71
C ALA A 439 24.85 -20.41 -4.23
N SER A 440 23.82 -20.07 -5.00
CA SER A 440 23.76 -20.39 -6.43
C SER A 440 24.87 -19.73 -7.25
N LYS A 441 25.27 -18.49 -6.91
CA LYS A 441 26.41 -17.80 -7.55
C LYS A 441 27.76 -18.35 -7.10
N VAL A 442 27.87 -18.82 -5.85
CA VAL A 442 29.08 -19.48 -5.33
C VAL A 442 29.33 -20.79 -6.08
N ALA A 443 28.29 -21.63 -6.22
CA ALA A 443 28.37 -22.88 -6.96
C ALA A 443 28.74 -22.66 -8.44
N GLN A 444 28.23 -21.59 -9.06
CA GLN A 444 28.58 -21.23 -10.43
C GLN A 444 30.05 -20.83 -10.58
N ALA A 445 30.58 -20.01 -9.66
CA ALA A 445 31.98 -19.60 -9.68
C ALA A 445 32.92 -20.82 -9.54
N ALA A 446 32.61 -21.74 -8.64
CA ALA A 446 33.37 -22.99 -8.47
C ALA A 446 33.34 -23.87 -9.74
N ALA A 447 32.17 -24.01 -10.38
CA ALA A 447 32.04 -24.79 -11.62
C ALA A 447 32.79 -24.17 -12.81
N MET A 448 32.92 -22.84 -12.87
CA MET A 448 33.73 -22.17 -13.90
C MET A 448 35.24 -22.29 -13.67
N GLN A 449 35.68 -22.38 -12.41
CA GLN A 449 37.09 -22.57 -12.06
C GLN A 449 37.56 -24.03 -12.20
N GLY A 450 36.64 -25.00 -12.15
CA GLY A 450 36.92 -26.44 -12.28
C GLY A 450 36.77 -27.03 -13.68
N LYS A 451 36.60 -26.21 -14.72
CA LYS A 451 36.52 -26.66 -16.12
C LYS A 451 37.94 -26.63 -16.72
N PRO A 452 38.43 -27.74 -17.32
CA PRO A 452 39.81 -27.84 -17.83
C PRO A 452 40.12 -26.86 -18.97
#